data_AF-A0A1G7GAP4-F1
#
_entry.id   AF-A0A1G7GAP4-F1
#
_cell.length_a   1.000
_cell.length_b   1.000
_cell.length_c   1.000
_cell.angle_alpha   90.00
_cell.angle_beta   90.00
_cell.angle_gamma   90.00
#
_symmetry.space_group_name_H-M   'P 1'
#
loop_
_entity.id
_entity.type
_entity.pdbx_description
1 polymer ?
#
loop_
_entity_poly.entity_id
_entity_poly.type
_entity_poly.pdbx_seq_one_letter_code
_entity_poly.pdbx_strand_id
1 'polypeptide(L)'
;MRKLFSLYLCLLSLMASATEYHVAKKGRHTFRTIGEAAAVAKPGDVIIVHNGIYRELVAPAISGVTYRAAKGEKPEIRGSEVVSAWTPERPGIWKLVLPNSYFGNYNPYTDLIFGDWFFPQKLKLHTGEVYLNGKALEEGPGWTTEQKDGQTIIYAHFNHLNAKDVVEINVRPSCFYPAKTGVNNITVSGFVLKQAATQWAAPTAEQVGIIGTNWSSGWTIENNTISDSKCVGITLGKDRASGQNPWSAEMSKEGSDIYNDMIKLVAARDWNKQNIGSHIVRNNTIYNCGVAGICGSLGAINSQILHNTIHDIYTRRNFYGAEMAGIKIHGAIDVIIKGNKVSNAFIGLWLDWMAQGTVISGNTFSGNDYADFFPEVNHGPYLFKDNVMLSPVAFRDWSEGGTLTHNLFGGKLSRAPQDRQTPYFKPHSTKIIGVKKILGGNNTFTNNYFLSDGPELKIPLMHPWDKPDSLQSYGLSLYDSAAQPVIRRNNHIITKKNIAHIIKQHFLFTP
;
A
#
# COMPACT_ATOMS: atom_id res chain seq x y z
N MET A 1 -57.84 -38.39 -20.24
CA MET A 1 -57.32 -38.05 -18.90
C MET A 1 -55.94 -38.68 -18.72
N ARG A 2 -54.87 -37.97 -19.10
CA ARG A 2 -53.47 -38.40 -18.90
C ARG A 2 -52.87 -37.50 -17.83
N LYS A 3 -52.58 -38.04 -16.65
CA LYS A 3 -51.83 -37.34 -15.59
C LYS A 3 -50.34 -37.48 -15.88
N LEU A 4 -49.67 -36.36 -16.15
CA LEU A 4 -48.21 -36.29 -16.29
C LEU A 4 -47.55 -36.37 -14.92
N PHE A 5 -46.47 -37.14 -14.87
CA PHE A 5 -45.49 -37.24 -13.80
C PHE A 5 -44.92 -35.87 -13.42
N SER A 6 -44.95 -35.54 -12.12
CA SER A 6 -44.20 -34.44 -11.53
C SER A 6 -42.88 -35.03 -11.01
N LEU A 7 -41.76 -34.68 -11.66
CA LEU A 7 -40.43 -35.12 -11.27
C LEU A 7 -39.93 -34.18 -10.15
N TYR A 8 -39.88 -34.69 -8.92
CA TYR A 8 -39.22 -34.03 -7.79
C TYR A 8 -37.71 -33.96 -8.07
N LEU A 9 -37.20 -32.75 -8.35
CA LEU A 9 -35.76 -32.49 -8.33
C LEU A 9 -35.35 -32.20 -6.88
N CYS A 10 -34.99 -33.23 -6.13
CA CYS A 10 -34.31 -33.09 -4.84
C CYS A 10 -32.94 -32.42 -5.08
N LEU A 11 -32.86 -31.11 -4.86
CA LEU A 11 -31.60 -30.41 -4.64
C LEU A 11 -31.01 -30.91 -3.32
N LEU A 12 -30.16 -31.93 -3.42
CA LEU A 12 -29.22 -32.30 -2.37
C LEU A 12 -28.29 -31.09 -2.14
N SER A 13 -28.62 -30.27 -1.14
CA SER A 13 -27.67 -29.35 -0.54
C SER A 13 -26.59 -30.19 0.13
N LEU A 14 -25.50 -30.47 -0.59
CA LEU A 14 -24.26 -30.93 0.02
C LEU A 14 -23.89 -29.91 1.09
N MET A 15 -24.04 -30.28 2.36
CA MET A 15 -23.41 -29.54 3.45
C MET A 15 -21.90 -29.71 3.25
N ALA A 16 -21.29 -28.80 2.52
CA ALA A 16 -19.84 -28.70 2.45
C ALA A 16 -19.36 -28.32 3.85
N SER A 17 -18.92 -29.31 4.62
CA SER A 17 -18.17 -29.06 5.85
C SER A 17 -16.83 -28.45 5.43
N ALA A 18 -16.53 -27.25 5.95
CA ALA A 18 -15.20 -26.68 5.84
C ALA A 18 -14.18 -27.65 6.44
N THR A 19 -13.15 -28.01 5.67
CA THR A 19 -12.04 -28.82 6.18
C THR A 19 -11.01 -27.91 6.82
N GLU A 20 -10.51 -28.28 7.99
CA GLU A 20 -9.36 -27.61 8.62
C GLU A 20 -8.07 -28.36 8.30
N TYR A 21 -7.12 -27.67 7.65
CA TYR A 21 -5.78 -28.18 7.43
C TYR A 21 -4.80 -27.53 8.39
N HIS A 22 -3.96 -28.33 9.03
CA HIS A 22 -2.94 -27.84 9.95
C HIS A 22 -1.56 -27.84 9.30
N VAL A 23 -0.84 -26.72 9.44
CA VAL A 23 0.53 -26.55 8.95
C VAL A 23 1.45 -26.34 10.14
N ALA A 24 2.45 -27.20 10.29
CA ALA A 24 3.44 -27.11 11.38
C ALA A 24 4.81 -27.64 10.95
N LYS A 25 5.88 -26.95 11.37
CA LYS A 25 7.26 -27.39 11.09
C LYS A 25 7.57 -28.77 11.71
N LYS A 26 6.92 -29.13 12.82
CA LYS A 26 7.06 -30.41 13.53
C LYS A 26 5.69 -31.00 13.84
N GLY A 27 5.56 -32.33 13.86
CA GLY A 27 4.29 -33.03 14.15
C GLY A 27 3.98 -34.16 13.16
N ARG A 28 3.10 -35.09 13.55
CA ARG A 28 2.56 -36.16 12.68
C ARG A 28 1.16 -35.72 12.21
N HIS A 29 0.83 -35.92 10.94
CA HIS A 29 -0.45 -35.54 10.31
C HIS A 29 -0.69 -34.03 10.07
N THR A 30 0.36 -33.23 9.84
CA THR A 30 0.26 -31.81 9.42
C THR A 30 1.08 -31.55 8.15
N PHE A 31 0.66 -30.62 7.31
CA PHE A 31 1.49 -30.10 6.21
C PHE A 31 2.74 -29.41 6.75
N ARG A 32 3.81 -29.36 5.94
CA ARG A 32 5.09 -28.73 6.32
C ARG A 32 5.21 -27.30 5.82
N THR A 33 4.56 -26.99 4.70
CA THR A 33 4.49 -25.65 4.12
C THR A 33 3.05 -25.19 4.00
N ILE A 34 2.87 -23.87 3.94
CA ILE A 34 1.55 -23.27 3.76
C ILE A 34 1.08 -23.53 2.32
N GLY A 35 1.99 -23.49 1.35
CA GLY A 35 1.74 -23.82 -0.06
C GLY A 35 1.23 -25.24 -0.29
N GLU A 36 1.74 -26.24 0.43
CA GLU A 36 1.24 -27.63 0.34
C GLU A 36 -0.23 -27.74 0.76
N ALA A 37 -0.60 -27.09 1.87
CA ALA A 37 -1.99 -27.03 2.31
C ALA A 37 -2.86 -26.25 1.33
N ALA A 38 -2.35 -25.14 0.80
CA ALA A 38 -3.03 -24.32 -0.21
C ALA A 38 -3.33 -25.09 -1.50
N ALA A 39 -2.47 -26.04 -1.89
CA ALA A 39 -2.62 -26.81 -3.12
C ALA A 39 -3.78 -27.82 -3.07
N VAL A 40 -4.21 -28.25 -1.87
CA VAL A 40 -5.32 -29.21 -1.70
C VAL A 40 -6.62 -28.57 -1.20
N ALA A 41 -6.55 -27.31 -0.74
CA ALA A 41 -7.69 -26.60 -0.18
C ALA A 41 -8.78 -26.34 -1.23
N LYS A 42 -10.03 -26.39 -0.77
CA LYS A 42 -11.24 -26.11 -1.55
C LYS A 42 -11.94 -24.86 -1.01
N PRO A 43 -12.84 -24.24 -1.79
CA PRO A 43 -13.62 -23.11 -1.30
C PRO A 43 -14.35 -23.46 0.00
N GLY A 44 -14.20 -22.60 1.02
CA GLY A 44 -14.73 -22.81 2.36
C GLY A 44 -13.73 -23.42 3.36
N ASP A 45 -12.62 -24.01 2.90
CA ASP A 45 -11.62 -24.62 3.79
C ASP A 45 -10.81 -23.58 4.57
N VAL A 46 -10.23 -24.02 5.69
CA VAL A 46 -9.41 -23.22 6.59
C VAL A 46 -8.04 -23.85 6.74
N ILE A 47 -6.99 -23.08 6.49
CA ILE A 47 -5.60 -23.46 6.72
C ILE A 47 -5.13 -22.77 8.01
N ILE A 48 -4.90 -23.59 9.04
CA ILE A 48 -4.43 -23.18 10.36
C ILE A 48 -2.92 -23.37 10.42
N VAL A 49 -2.18 -22.28 10.61
CA VAL A 49 -0.71 -22.29 10.63
C VAL A 49 -0.21 -22.10 12.06
N HIS A 50 0.58 -23.07 12.52
CA HIS A 50 1.23 -23.04 13.83
C HIS A 50 2.57 -22.29 13.79
N ASN A 51 3.10 -21.94 14.96
CA ASN A 51 4.34 -21.21 15.15
C ASN A 51 5.50 -21.84 14.36
N GLY A 52 6.21 -20.98 13.65
CA GLY A 52 7.34 -21.33 12.83
C GLY A 52 7.69 -20.21 11.86
N ILE A 53 8.88 -20.29 11.28
CA ILE A 53 9.31 -19.40 10.20
C ILE A 53 9.17 -20.16 8.88
N TYR A 54 8.27 -19.69 8.03
CA TYR A 54 7.92 -20.24 6.73
C TYR A 54 8.58 -19.36 5.65
N ARG A 55 9.65 -19.89 5.05
CA ARG A 55 10.41 -19.20 4.01
C ARG A 55 9.90 -19.60 2.64
N GLU A 56 8.76 -19.06 2.27
CA GLU A 56 8.04 -19.42 1.04
C GLU A 56 7.28 -18.22 0.47
N LEU A 57 6.91 -18.30 -0.80
CA LEU A 57 5.88 -17.45 -1.41
C LEU A 57 4.59 -18.27 -1.43
N VAL A 58 3.62 -17.90 -0.59
CA VAL A 58 2.31 -18.52 -0.59
C VAL A 58 1.48 -17.93 -1.74
N ALA A 59 1.14 -18.76 -2.71
CA ALA A 59 0.38 -18.36 -3.90
C ALA A 59 -0.97 -19.08 -3.93
N PRO A 60 -2.04 -18.55 -3.31
CA PRO A 60 -3.35 -19.18 -3.35
C PRO A 60 -3.84 -19.26 -4.80
N ALA A 61 -4.38 -20.42 -5.18
CA ALA A 61 -4.92 -20.67 -6.52
C ALA A 61 -6.45 -20.85 -6.54
N ILE A 62 -7.04 -21.02 -5.35
CA ILE A 62 -8.45 -21.38 -5.13
C ILE A 62 -9.11 -20.28 -4.30
N SER A 63 -10.20 -19.71 -4.82
CA SER A 63 -10.99 -18.68 -4.15
C SER A 63 -11.71 -19.23 -2.91
N GLY A 64 -12.01 -18.36 -1.94
CA GLY A 64 -12.84 -18.70 -0.78
C GLY A 64 -12.12 -19.48 0.32
N VAL A 65 -10.79 -19.45 0.38
CA VAL A 65 -9.99 -20.14 1.40
C VAL A 65 -9.56 -19.17 2.50
N THR A 66 -9.64 -19.61 3.76
CA THR A 66 -9.13 -18.84 4.92
C THR A 66 -7.77 -19.36 5.34
N TYR A 67 -6.80 -18.47 5.44
CA TYR A 67 -5.49 -18.70 6.02
C TYR A 67 -5.44 -17.96 7.35
N ARG A 68 -5.23 -18.69 8.46
CA ARG A 68 -5.13 -18.07 9.78
C ARG A 68 -4.02 -18.67 10.62
N ALA A 69 -3.39 -17.83 11.43
CA ALA A 69 -2.57 -18.29 12.53
C ALA A 69 -3.41 -19.13 13.52
N ALA A 70 -2.79 -20.15 14.11
CA ALA A 70 -3.35 -20.86 15.25
C ALA A 70 -3.53 -19.90 16.44
N LYS A 71 -4.50 -20.20 17.32
CA LYS A 71 -4.89 -19.31 18.42
C LYS A 71 -3.71 -19.02 19.36
N GLY A 72 -3.36 -17.74 19.51
CA GLY A 72 -2.25 -17.29 20.37
C GLY A 72 -0.86 -17.49 19.76
N GLU A 73 -0.78 -18.01 18.54
CA GLU A 73 0.46 -18.22 17.80
C GLU A 73 0.69 -17.07 16.81
N LYS A 74 1.96 -16.87 16.41
CA LYS A 74 2.40 -15.82 15.49
C LYS A 74 3.37 -16.42 14.45
N PRO A 75 2.88 -17.28 13.53
CA PRO A 75 3.70 -17.80 12.45
C PRO A 75 4.24 -16.66 11.57
N GLU A 76 5.48 -16.81 11.11
CA GLU A 76 6.13 -15.85 10.23
C GLU A 76 6.23 -16.39 8.80
N ILE A 77 5.92 -15.57 7.81
CA ILE A 77 6.19 -15.83 6.40
C ILE A 77 7.29 -14.85 5.96
N ARG A 78 8.41 -15.37 5.44
CA ARG A 78 9.57 -14.56 5.06
C ARG A 78 9.91 -14.69 3.59
N GLY A 79 10.14 -13.56 2.93
CA GLY A 79 10.69 -13.49 1.57
C GLY A 79 12.22 -13.70 1.51
N SER A 80 12.87 -13.85 2.66
CA SER A 80 14.32 -13.96 2.82
C SER A 80 14.81 -15.39 3.14
N GLU A 81 16.10 -15.64 2.93
CA GLU A 81 16.79 -16.85 3.37
C GLU A 81 17.92 -16.54 4.36
N VAL A 82 18.17 -17.47 5.30
CA VAL A 82 19.39 -17.42 6.12
C VAL A 82 20.54 -17.95 5.29
N VAL A 83 21.65 -17.20 5.28
CA VAL A 83 22.85 -17.56 4.52
C VAL A 83 24.07 -17.49 5.42
N SER A 84 24.78 -18.61 5.57
CA SER A 84 25.95 -18.74 6.44
C SER A 84 27.28 -18.81 5.71
N ALA A 85 27.28 -18.88 4.37
CA ALA A 85 28.47 -19.05 3.53
C ALA A 85 29.26 -17.74 3.31
N TRP A 86 29.23 -16.82 4.28
CA TRP A 86 29.97 -15.56 4.22
C TRP A 86 31.44 -15.81 4.53
N THR A 87 32.33 -15.33 3.66
CA THR A 87 33.78 -15.37 3.88
C THR A 87 34.34 -13.95 4.03
N PRO A 88 35.32 -13.72 4.91
CA PRO A 88 36.01 -12.43 4.95
C PRO A 88 36.67 -12.11 3.59
N GLU A 89 36.46 -10.90 3.07
CA GLU A 89 37.10 -10.43 1.84
C GLU A 89 38.23 -9.43 2.14
N ARG A 90 37.94 -8.47 3.04
CA ARG A 90 38.86 -7.44 3.54
C ARG A 90 38.36 -6.96 4.91
N PRO A 91 39.13 -6.17 5.69
CA PRO A 91 38.71 -5.77 7.04
C PRO A 91 37.30 -5.20 7.07
N GLY A 92 36.43 -5.81 7.90
CA GLY A 92 35.03 -5.43 8.09
C GLY A 92 34.04 -5.84 6.98
N ILE A 93 34.53 -6.38 5.87
CA ILE A 93 33.75 -6.67 4.66
C ILE A 93 33.76 -8.16 4.39
N TRP A 94 32.56 -8.71 4.24
CA TRP A 94 32.30 -10.11 4.02
C TRP A 94 31.70 -10.31 2.64
N LYS A 95 31.99 -11.44 2.03
CA LYS A 95 31.55 -11.82 0.68
C LYS A 95 30.71 -13.09 0.76
N LEU A 96 29.60 -13.09 0.03
CA LEU A 96 28.75 -14.24 -0.23
C LEU A 96 28.71 -14.48 -1.74
N VAL A 97 28.93 -15.71 -2.17
CA VAL A 97 28.86 -16.10 -3.59
C VAL A 97 27.79 -17.16 -3.74
N LEU A 98 26.79 -16.91 -4.59
CA LEU A 98 25.70 -17.83 -4.88
C LEU A 98 25.56 -18.00 -6.40
N PRO A 99 25.28 -19.22 -6.91
CA PRO A 99 24.94 -19.38 -8.31
C PRO A 99 23.61 -18.67 -8.61
N ASN A 100 23.45 -18.09 -9.81
CA ASN A 100 22.21 -17.39 -10.17
C ASN A 100 20.97 -18.29 -10.10
N SER A 101 21.15 -19.61 -10.28
CA SER A 101 20.09 -20.61 -10.11
C SER A 101 19.50 -20.66 -8.70
N TYR A 102 20.21 -20.14 -7.68
CA TYR A 102 19.70 -20.00 -6.32
C TYR A 102 18.42 -19.14 -6.27
N PHE A 103 18.35 -18.13 -7.13
CA PHE A 103 17.23 -17.17 -7.18
C PHE A 103 16.13 -17.57 -8.19
N GLY A 104 16.34 -18.62 -8.98
CA GLY A 104 15.41 -19.03 -10.04
C GLY A 104 15.20 -17.93 -11.08
N ASN A 105 13.93 -17.60 -11.37
CA ASN A 105 13.56 -16.63 -12.41
C ASN A 105 13.56 -15.17 -11.93
N TYR A 106 13.85 -14.92 -10.66
CA TYR A 106 13.80 -13.59 -10.08
C TYR A 106 14.98 -13.39 -9.12
N ASN A 107 15.95 -12.57 -9.52
CA ASN A 107 17.13 -12.28 -8.72
C ASN A 107 17.10 -10.84 -8.17
N PRO A 108 16.85 -10.66 -6.87
CA PRO A 108 16.80 -9.34 -6.25
C PRO A 108 18.10 -8.54 -6.35
N TYR A 109 19.23 -9.19 -6.61
CA TYR A 109 20.56 -8.58 -6.67
C TYR A 109 20.98 -8.20 -8.10
N THR A 110 20.08 -8.38 -9.06
CA THR A 110 20.19 -7.85 -10.44
C THR A 110 19.00 -6.98 -10.81
N ASP A 111 17.84 -7.19 -10.18
CA ASP A 111 16.63 -6.44 -10.46
C ASP A 111 16.68 -5.07 -9.77
N LEU A 112 16.85 -4.02 -10.57
CA LEU A 112 16.82 -2.63 -10.10
C LEU A 112 15.41 -2.20 -9.72
N ILE A 113 15.28 -1.29 -8.76
CA ILE A 113 14.04 -0.57 -8.56
C ILE A 113 13.78 0.27 -9.81
N PHE A 114 12.62 0.08 -10.45
CA PHE A 114 12.27 0.80 -11.67
C PHE A 114 10.75 0.89 -11.87
N GLY A 115 10.32 1.95 -12.54
CA GLY A 115 8.98 2.06 -13.08
C GLY A 115 8.56 3.50 -13.30
N ASP A 116 7.32 3.68 -13.73
CA ASP A 116 6.78 5.02 -14.03
C ASP A 116 6.78 5.90 -12.78
N TRP A 117 7.15 7.18 -12.94
CA TRP A 117 7.33 8.15 -11.86
C TRP A 117 8.32 7.75 -10.75
N PHE A 118 9.20 6.78 -11.01
CA PHE A 118 10.36 6.51 -10.16
C PHE A 118 11.53 7.39 -10.58
N PHE A 119 12.15 8.07 -9.61
CA PHE A 119 13.24 9.01 -9.86
C PHE A 119 14.48 8.58 -9.05
N PRO A 120 15.37 7.77 -9.64
CA PRO A 120 16.53 7.27 -8.92
C PRO A 120 17.49 8.40 -8.54
N GLN A 121 18.15 8.26 -7.40
CA GLN A 121 19.33 9.05 -7.09
C GLN A 121 20.57 8.50 -7.82
N LYS A 122 21.75 9.07 -7.55
CA LYS A 122 23.00 8.66 -8.20
C LYS A 122 23.28 7.16 -8.06
N LEU A 123 22.97 6.58 -6.89
CA LEU A 123 23.02 5.14 -6.68
C LEU A 123 21.73 4.52 -7.19
N LYS A 124 21.83 3.65 -8.19
CA LYS A 124 20.72 2.79 -8.61
C LYS A 124 20.58 1.66 -7.60
N LEU A 125 19.40 1.54 -7.02
CA LEU A 125 19.11 0.57 -5.97
C LEU A 125 18.49 -0.68 -6.56
N HIS A 126 18.83 -1.83 -6.01
CA HIS A 126 18.24 -3.12 -6.34
C HIS A 126 17.06 -3.44 -5.44
N THR A 127 16.25 -4.42 -5.82
CA THR A 127 15.16 -4.94 -4.98
C THR A 127 15.66 -5.78 -3.80
N GLY A 128 16.91 -6.24 -3.87
CA GLY A 128 17.61 -7.00 -2.83
C GLY A 128 17.86 -6.21 -1.54
N GLU A 129 18.11 -6.96 -0.47
CA GLU A 129 18.43 -6.43 0.84
C GLU A 129 19.17 -7.47 1.67
N VAL A 130 20.18 -7.02 2.43
CA VAL A 130 20.90 -7.84 3.41
C VAL A 130 20.46 -7.42 4.80
N TYR A 131 20.18 -8.39 5.68
CA TYR A 131 19.78 -8.15 7.06
C TYR A 131 20.78 -8.78 8.02
N LEU A 132 21.17 -8.03 9.06
CA LEU A 132 21.94 -8.55 10.20
C LEU A 132 21.04 -8.51 11.44
N ASN A 133 20.79 -9.67 12.05
CA ASN A 133 19.92 -9.82 13.22
C ASN A 133 18.54 -9.17 13.03
N GLY A 134 17.99 -9.31 11.82
CA GLY A 134 16.69 -8.76 11.44
C GLY A 134 16.70 -7.29 11.04
N LYS A 135 17.83 -6.57 11.11
CA LYS A 135 17.95 -5.17 10.67
C LYS A 135 18.54 -5.09 9.26
N ALA A 136 17.84 -4.42 8.35
CA ALA A 136 18.32 -4.15 7.00
C ALA A 136 19.58 -3.27 6.98
N LEU A 137 20.53 -3.62 6.12
CA LEU A 137 21.68 -2.80 5.77
C LEU A 137 21.35 -1.88 4.60
N GLU A 138 21.95 -0.70 4.58
CA GLU A 138 21.83 0.23 3.46
C GLU A 138 22.62 -0.27 2.25
N GLU A 139 21.99 -0.25 1.07
CA GLU A 139 22.66 -0.57 -0.18
C GLU A 139 23.64 0.55 -0.57
N GLY A 140 24.85 0.17 -1.00
CA GLY A 140 26.00 1.06 -1.11
C GLY A 140 26.88 0.99 0.14
N PRO A 141 26.66 1.82 1.18
CA PRO A 141 27.53 1.85 2.36
C PRO A 141 27.55 0.58 3.21
N GLY A 142 26.42 -0.14 3.27
CA GLY A 142 26.25 -1.34 4.10
C GLY A 142 26.40 -2.65 3.32
N TRP A 143 25.99 -2.67 2.05
CA TRP A 143 26.17 -3.83 1.17
C TRP A 143 26.16 -3.44 -0.31
N THR A 144 26.81 -4.24 -1.17
CA THR A 144 26.79 -4.09 -2.63
C THR A 144 26.68 -5.47 -3.30
N THR A 145 26.42 -5.49 -4.60
CA THR A 145 26.32 -6.72 -5.39
C THR A 145 27.02 -6.57 -6.74
N GLU A 146 27.58 -7.66 -7.25
CA GLU A 146 28.08 -7.79 -8.62
C GLU A 146 27.72 -9.15 -9.22
N GLN A 147 27.72 -9.24 -10.54
CA GLN A 147 27.45 -10.45 -11.29
C GLN A 147 28.72 -10.91 -12.01
N LYS A 148 29.11 -12.17 -11.82
CA LYS A 148 30.33 -12.74 -12.40
C LYS A 148 30.18 -14.23 -12.68
N ASP A 149 30.53 -14.68 -13.88
CA ASP A 149 30.58 -16.10 -14.26
C ASP A 149 29.32 -16.92 -13.91
N GLY A 150 28.13 -16.32 -14.09
CA GLY A 150 26.85 -16.95 -13.75
C GLY A 150 26.51 -16.98 -12.24
N GLN A 151 27.24 -16.20 -11.45
CA GLN A 151 27.08 -16.08 -10.01
C GLN A 151 26.68 -14.66 -9.61
N THR A 152 25.95 -14.58 -8.51
CA THR A 152 25.68 -13.35 -7.77
C THR A 152 26.64 -13.29 -6.59
N ILE A 153 27.40 -12.21 -6.51
CA ILE A 153 28.33 -11.95 -5.43
C ILE A 153 27.80 -10.77 -4.63
N ILE A 154 27.59 -10.98 -3.33
CA ILE A 154 27.10 -9.94 -2.41
C ILE A 154 28.22 -9.62 -1.44
N TYR A 155 28.56 -8.34 -1.31
CA TYR A 155 29.49 -7.84 -0.30
C TYR A 155 28.69 -7.13 0.78
N ALA A 156 29.00 -7.37 2.05
CA ALA A 156 28.32 -6.73 3.19
C ALA A 156 29.31 -6.28 4.27
N HIS A 157 29.06 -5.10 4.82
CA HIS A 157 29.87 -4.45 5.83
C HIS A 157 29.31 -4.76 7.22
N PHE A 158 29.75 -5.88 7.80
CA PHE A 158 29.33 -6.29 9.15
C PHE A 158 30.24 -5.76 10.25
N ASN A 159 31.44 -5.26 9.90
CA ASN A 159 32.57 -5.02 10.81
C ASN A 159 33.07 -6.32 11.46
N HIS A 160 32.23 -6.95 12.29
CA HIS A 160 32.46 -8.25 12.92
C HIS A 160 31.20 -9.10 12.84
N LEU A 161 31.35 -10.38 12.48
CA LEU A 161 30.29 -11.39 12.61
C LEU A 161 30.66 -12.36 13.73
N ASN A 162 29.71 -12.62 14.62
CA ASN A 162 29.80 -13.61 15.69
C ASN A 162 28.96 -14.84 15.37
N ALA A 163 29.24 -15.96 16.04
CA ALA A 163 28.51 -17.22 15.83
C ALA A 163 27.00 -17.15 16.15
N LYS A 164 26.55 -16.14 16.90
CA LYS A 164 25.13 -15.92 17.22
C LYS A 164 24.42 -15.03 16.21
N ASP A 165 25.16 -14.35 15.34
CA ASP A 165 24.59 -13.43 14.39
C ASP A 165 23.87 -14.19 13.28
N VAL A 166 22.66 -13.73 12.94
CA VAL A 166 21.86 -14.28 11.85
C VAL A 166 21.88 -13.30 10.70
N VAL A 167 22.47 -13.72 9.58
CA VAL A 167 22.45 -12.97 8.33
C VAL A 167 21.39 -13.54 7.41
N GLU A 168 20.50 -12.67 6.95
CA GLU A 168 19.47 -13.01 5.98
C GLU A 168 19.63 -12.17 4.72
N ILE A 169 19.18 -12.71 3.59
CA ILE A 169 19.15 -11.99 2.32
C ILE A 169 17.76 -12.11 1.70
N ASN A 170 17.25 -11.05 1.07
CA ASN A 170 16.04 -11.15 0.24
C ASN A 170 16.23 -12.19 -0.87
N VAL A 171 15.19 -12.97 -1.15
CA VAL A 171 15.17 -13.95 -2.26
C VAL A 171 13.89 -13.84 -3.09
N ARG A 172 12.74 -13.69 -2.43
CA ARG A 172 11.41 -13.72 -3.06
C ARG A 172 10.81 -12.32 -3.19
N PRO A 173 10.00 -12.07 -4.23
CA PRO A 173 9.39 -10.77 -4.47
C PRO A 173 8.22 -10.47 -3.51
N SER A 174 7.65 -11.49 -2.87
CA SER A 174 6.48 -11.38 -2.01
C SER A 174 6.45 -12.54 -0.99
N CYS A 175 5.59 -12.43 0.02
CA CYS A 175 5.30 -13.51 0.97
C CYS A 175 3.96 -14.20 0.67
N PHE A 176 2.93 -13.44 0.28
CA PHE A 176 1.58 -13.97 0.04
C PHE A 176 0.93 -13.25 -1.15
N TYR A 177 0.97 -13.87 -2.33
CA TYR A 177 0.48 -13.23 -3.55
C TYR A 177 0.03 -14.29 -4.56
N PRO A 178 -1.22 -14.27 -5.06
CA PRO A 178 -1.70 -15.24 -6.02
C PRO A 178 -0.99 -15.07 -7.36
N ALA A 179 -0.62 -16.18 -8.00
CA ALA A 179 0.06 -16.16 -9.30
C ALA A 179 -0.86 -15.76 -10.48
N LYS A 180 -2.18 -15.73 -10.26
CA LYS A 180 -3.18 -15.32 -11.26
C LYS A 180 -4.20 -14.37 -10.62
N THR A 181 -4.86 -13.60 -11.47
CA THR A 181 -5.96 -12.71 -11.07
C THR A 181 -7.23 -13.48 -10.72
N GLY A 182 -8.22 -12.81 -10.12
CA GLY A 182 -9.54 -13.39 -9.85
C GLY A 182 -9.57 -14.51 -8.81
N VAL A 183 -8.51 -14.67 -8.02
CA VAL A 183 -8.52 -15.53 -6.82
C VAL A 183 -9.23 -14.74 -5.71
N ASN A 184 -10.55 -14.90 -5.60
CA ASN A 184 -11.41 -14.05 -4.81
C ASN A 184 -11.62 -14.58 -3.38
N ASN A 185 -12.15 -13.75 -2.49
CA ASN A 185 -12.66 -14.14 -1.17
C ASN A 185 -11.63 -14.88 -0.29
N ILE A 186 -10.34 -14.51 -0.38
CA ILE A 186 -9.30 -15.06 0.49
C ILE A 186 -9.30 -14.28 1.81
N THR A 187 -9.17 -14.99 2.93
CA THR A 187 -8.88 -14.37 4.23
C THR A 187 -7.45 -14.70 4.66
N VAL A 188 -6.68 -13.69 5.08
CA VAL A 188 -5.33 -13.87 5.65
C VAL A 188 -5.27 -13.17 7.00
N SER A 189 -5.17 -13.96 8.07
CA SER A 189 -5.29 -13.45 9.44
C SER A 189 -4.20 -13.90 10.41
N GLY A 190 -3.60 -12.95 11.13
CA GLY A 190 -2.77 -13.24 12.31
C GLY A 190 -1.30 -13.57 12.03
N PHE A 191 -0.80 -13.33 10.81
CA PHE A 191 0.58 -13.65 10.44
C PHE A 191 1.54 -12.48 10.69
N VAL A 192 2.82 -12.81 10.84
CA VAL A 192 3.91 -11.87 10.58
C VAL A 192 4.41 -12.12 9.16
N LEU A 193 4.37 -11.13 8.28
CA LEU A 193 4.92 -11.23 6.92
C LEU A 193 6.05 -10.21 6.75
N LYS A 194 7.26 -10.64 6.38
CA LYS A 194 8.40 -9.72 6.31
C LYS A 194 9.50 -10.08 5.33
N GLN A 195 10.39 -9.12 5.06
CA GLN A 195 11.63 -9.26 4.29
C GLN A 195 11.37 -9.75 2.86
N ALA A 196 10.68 -8.94 2.06
CA ALA A 196 10.41 -9.26 0.65
C ALA A 196 11.03 -8.23 -0.29
N ALA A 197 11.54 -8.72 -1.42
CA ALA A 197 12.09 -7.91 -2.51
C ALA A 197 10.98 -7.39 -3.44
N THR A 198 10.04 -6.61 -2.90
CA THR A 198 8.97 -6.06 -3.73
C THR A 198 9.52 -4.98 -4.68
N GLN A 199 8.97 -4.91 -5.90
CA GLN A 199 9.30 -3.90 -6.90
C GLN A 199 8.51 -2.58 -6.66
N TRP A 200 8.93 -1.49 -7.30
CA TRP A 200 8.15 -0.25 -7.41
C TRP A 200 6.75 -0.51 -7.97
N ALA A 201 5.75 0.19 -7.43
CA ALA A 201 4.34 -0.12 -7.63
C ALA A 201 3.55 1.08 -8.21
N ALA A 202 3.98 1.59 -9.36
CA ALA A 202 3.29 2.66 -10.09
C ALA A 202 1.84 2.27 -10.45
N PRO A 203 0.91 3.22 -10.60
CA PRO A 203 -0.47 2.94 -10.98
C PRO A 203 -0.63 2.33 -12.37
N THR A 204 0.42 2.40 -13.19
CA THR A 204 0.51 1.87 -14.55
C THR A 204 1.24 0.51 -14.63
N ALA A 205 1.56 -0.10 -13.49
CA ALA A 205 2.18 -1.41 -13.39
C ALA A 205 1.34 -2.39 -12.56
N GLU A 206 1.63 -3.68 -12.68
CA GLU A 206 1.29 -4.64 -11.63
C GLU A 206 1.91 -4.19 -10.31
N GLN A 207 1.11 -4.18 -9.24
CA GLN A 207 1.54 -3.71 -7.93
C GLN A 207 1.72 -4.89 -6.99
N VAL A 208 2.96 -5.34 -6.85
CA VAL A 208 3.33 -6.47 -5.97
C VAL A 208 3.82 -5.95 -4.62
N GLY A 209 3.19 -6.37 -3.52
CA GLY A 209 3.61 -6.10 -2.15
C GLY A 209 4.07 -7.35 -1.41
N ILE A 210 4.38 -7.24 -0.12
CA ILE A 210 4.58 -8.40 0.77
C ILE A 210 3.35 -9.31 0.73
N ILE A 211 2.16 -8.70 0.71
CA ILE A 211 0.89 -9.36 0.48
C ILE A 211 0.06 -8.54 -0.51
N GLY A 212 -0.66 -9.20 -1.42
CA GLY A 212 -1.50 -8.48 -2.37
C GLY A 212 -2.63 -9.31 -2.97
N THR A 213 -3.65 -8.60 -3.48
CA THR A 213 -4.88 -9.20 -3.97
C THR A 213 -4.84 -9.56 -5.46
N ASN A 214 -3.90 -8.98 -6.22
CA ASN A 214 -3.69 -9.20 -7.66
C ASN A 214 -5.00 -9.18 -8.48
N TRP A 215 -5.68 -8.04 -8.56
CA TRP A 215 -6.90 -7.88 -9.38
C TRP A 215 -7.98 -8.95 -9.08
N SER A 216 -8.50 -8.90 -7.86
CA SER A 216 -9.52 -9.83 -7.37
C SER A 216 -10.59 -9.07 -6.57
N SER A 217 -11.53 -9.80 -5.98
CA SER A 217 -12.55 -9.25 -5.09
C SER A 217 -12.65 -9.96 -3.76
N GLY A 218 -13.13 -9.24 -2.74
CA GLY A 218 -13.63 -9.82 -1.49
C GLY A 218 -12.57 -10.33 -0.51
N TRP A 219 -11.29 -10.01 -0.71
CA TRP A 219 -10.23 -10.35 0.25
C TRP A 219 -10.42 -9.71 1.62
N THR A 220 -10.05 -10.43 2.67
CA THR A 220 -9.86 -9.90 4.02
C THR A 220 -8.41 -10.09 4.46
N ILE A 221 -7.70 -8.99 4.71
CA ILE A 221 -6.32 -8.98 5.24
C ILE A 221 -6.39 -8.35 6.62
N GLU A 222 -6.25 -9.17 7.67
CA GLU A 222 -6.49 -8.70 9.03
C GLU A 222 -5.55 -9.18 10.11
N ASN A 223 -5.36 -8.38 11.16
CA ASN A 223 -4.58 -8.74 12.35
C ASN A 223 -3.14 -9.19 12.04
N ASN A 224 -2.57 -8.76 10.90
CA ASN A 224 -1.21 -9.13 10.49
C ASN A 224 -0.20 -8.07 10.94
N THR A 225 1.05 -8.50 11.09
CA THR A 225 2.21 -7.60 11.19
C THR A 225 3.01 -7.70 9.89
N ILE A 226 3.16 -6.59 9.17
CA ILE A 226 3.78 -6.56 7.83
C ILE A 226 4.95 -5.59 7.88
N SER A 227 6.16 -6.06 7.54
CA SER A 227 7.34 -5.20 7.67
C SER A 227 8.52 -5.56 6.78
N ASP A 228 9.49 -4.65 6.69
CA ASP A 228 10.75 -4.87 5.97
C ASP A 228 10.49 -5.22 4.49
N SER A 229 9.67 -4.40 3.84
CA SER A 229 9.44 -4.48 2.39
C SER A 229 10.39 -3.54 1.67
N LYS A 230 11.03 -4.00 0.59
CA LYS A 230 11.87 -3.09 -0.21
C LYS A 230 11.06 -1.91 -0.76
N CYS A 231 9.81 -2.15 -1.14
CA CYS A 231 8.89 -1.12 -1.63
C CYS A 231 7.57 -1.13 -0.85
N VAL A 232 6.66 -2.08 -1.09
CA VAL A 232 5.27 -1.98 -0.60
C VAL A 232 4.88 -3.08 0.37
N GLY A 233 4.17 -2.73 1.45
CA GLY A 233 3.58 -3.67 2.40
C GLY A 233 2.40 -4.45 1.79
N ILE A 234 1.25 -3.79 1.67
CA ILE A 234 0.00 -4.37 1.13
C ILE A 234 -0.34 -3.75 -0.22
N THR A 235 -0.71 -4.58 -1.21
CA THR A 235 -1.24 -4.09 -2.49
C THR A 235 -2.68 -4.55 -2.77
N LEU A 236 -3.52 -3.59 -3.13
CA LEU A 236 -4.90 -3.79 -3.62
C LEU A 236 -4.99 -3.40 -5.10
N GLY A 237 -3.90 -3.61 -5.83
CA GLY A 237 -3.64 -2.98 -7.12
C GLY A 237 -4.13 -3.76 -8.33
N LYS A 238 -3.88 -3.16 -9.49
CA LYS A 238 -4.21 -3.73 -10.79
C LYS A 238 -3.29 -4.87 -11.22
N ASP A 239 -3.77 -5.61 -12.21
CA ASP A 239 -3.04 -6.68 -12.87
C ASP A 239 -1.93 -6.15 -13.81
N ARG A 240 -1.09 -7.07 -14.31
CA ARG A 240 -0.05 -6.77 -15.31
C ARG A 240 -0.58 -6.55 -16.72
N ALA A 241 -1.63 -7.27 -17.12
CA ALA A 241 -2.13 -7.30 -18.50
C ALA A 241 -2.87 -6.00 -18.90
N SER A 242 -3.33 -5.21 -17.94
CA SER A 242 -3.82 -3.84 -18.16
C SER A 242 -2.70 -2.83 -18.45
N GLY A 243 -1.44 -3.16 -18.15
CA GLY A 243 -0.26 -2.36 -18.48
C GLY A 243 0.89 -2.58 -17.50
N GLN A 244 2.13 -2.44 -17.98
CA GLN A 244 3.33 -2.60 -17.16
C GLN A 244 4.40 -1.56 -17.52
N ASN A 245 4.47 -0.48 -16.74
CA ASN A 245 5.40 0.64 -16.95
C ASN A 245 5.46 1.16 -18.41
N PRO A 246 4.30 1.37 -19.09
CA PRO A 246 4.27 1.82 -20.47
C PRO A 246 4.97 3.17 -20.70
N TRP A 247 4.98 4.07 -19.72
CA TRP A 247 5.62 5.39 -19.88
C TRP A 247 7.14 5.29 -19.88
N SER A 248 7.72 4.53 -18.95
CA SER A 248 9.17 4.28 -18.89
C SER A 248 9.65 3.44 -20.07
N ALA A 249 8.77 2.60 -20.65
CA ALA A 249 9.07 1.85 -21.86
C ALA A 249 9.05 2.74 -23.12
N GLU A 250 8.12 3.70 -23.20
CA GLU A 250 7.96 4.60 -24.33
C GLU A 250 7.48 6.00 -23.88
N MET A 251 8.41 6.93 -23.70
CA MET A 251 8.14 8.31 -23.26
C MET A 251 7.58 9.21 -24.38
N SER A 252 6.87 8.64 -25.35
CA SER A 252 6.28 9.38 -26.48
C SER A 252 4.99 10.12 -26.14
N LYS A 253 4.41 9.83 -24.96
CA LYS A 253 3.20 10.46 -24.42
C LYS A 253 3.40 10.87 -22.96
N GLU A 254 2.64 11.86 -22.51
CA GLU A 254 2.56 12.22 -21.10
C GLU A 254 2.01 11.06 -20.27
N GLY A 255 2.59 10.82 -19.08
CA GLY A 255 2.19 9.69 -18.23
C GLY A 255 0.71 9.72 -17.82
N SER A 256 0.13 10.91 -17.67
CA SER A 256 -1.31 11.07 -17.38
C SER A 256 -2.21 10.60 -18.52
N ASP A 257 -1.80 10.78 -19.77
CA ASP A 257 -2.58 10.35 -20.93
C ASP A 257 -2.54 8.82 -21.06
N ILE A 258 -1.37 8.24 -20.83
CA ILE A 258 -1.20 6.78 -20.77
C ILE A 258 -2.08 6.18 -19.67
N TYR A 259 -2.12 6.80 -18.49
CA TYR A 259 -2.97 6.31 -17.41
C TYR A 259 -4.47 6.45 -17.74
N ASN A 260 -4.90 7.55 -18.37
CA ASN A 260 -6.27 7.69 -18.87
C ASN A 260 -6.66 6.59 -19.87
N ASP A 261 -5.78 6.25 -20.82
CA ASP A 261 -6.04 5.20 -21.80
C ASP A 261 -6.16 3.82 -21.12
N MET A 262 -5.34 3.56 -20.10
CA MET A 262 -5.44 2.36 -19.27
C MET A 262 -6.77 2.31 -18.49
N ILE A 263 -7.21 3.42 -17.90
CA ILE A 263 -8.49 3.49 -17.18
C ILE A 263 -9.65 3.18 -18.12
N LYS A 264 -9.66 3.75 -19.34
CA LYS A 264 -10.68 3.44 -20.36
C LYS A 264 -10.65 1.95 -20.74
N LEU A 265 -9.45 1.37 -20.88
CA LEU A 265 -9.28 -0.05 -21.22
C LEU A 265 -9.92 -0.95 -20.17
N VAL A 266 -9.63 -0.74 -18.89
CA VAL A 266 -10.18 -1.61 -17.83
C VAL A 266 -11.66 -1.33 -17.57
N ALA A 267 -12.11 -0.08 -17.72
CA ALA A 267 -13.53 0.28 -17.58
C ALA A 267 -14.40 -0.35 -18.67
N ALA A 268 -13.83 -0.62 -19.86
CA ALA A 268 -14.50 -1.36 -20.93
C ALA A 268 -14.52 -2.89 -20.71
N ARG A 269 -13.78 -3.40 -19.70
CA ARG A 269 -13.67 -4.82 -19.37
C ARG A 269 -14.41 -5.13 -18.07
N ASP A 270 -13.72 -5.70 -17.09
CA ASP A 270 -14.26 -6.26 -15.85
C ASP A 270 -14.02 -5.38 -14.62
N TRP A 271 -13.47 -4.17 -14.77
CA TRP A 271 -13.30 -3.24 -13.64
C TRP A 271 -14.66 -2.68 -13.20
N ASN A 272 -15.31 -3.38 -12.27
CA ASN A 272 -16.57 -3.02 -11.65
C ASN A 272 -16.70 -3.70 -10.27
N LYS A 273 -17.67 -3.25 -9.46
CA LYS A 273 -17.89 -3.72 -8.09
C LYS A 273 -18.12 -5.23 -7.98
N GLN A 274 -18.68 -5.87 -9.00
CA GLN A 274 -18.99 -7.30 -8.98
C GLN A 274 -17.73 -8.17 -9.09
N ASN A 275 -16.71 -7.68 -9.78
CA ASN A 275 -15.53 -8.48 -10.10
C ASN A 275 -14.29 -8.07 -9.31
N ILE A 276 -14.15 -6.78 -8.99
CA ILE A 276 -12.92 -6.18 -8.47
C ILE A 276 -13.18 -5.38 -7.19
N GLY A 277 -12.24 -5.47 -6.24
CA GLY A 277 -12.25 -4.69 -5.00
C GLY A 277 -13.16 -5.28 -3.93
N SER A 278 -13.88 -4.43 -3.21
CA SER A 278 -14.66 -4.82 -2.03
C SER A 278 -13.83 -5.59 -1.00
N HIS A 279 -12.56 -5.20 -0.86
CA HIS A 279 -11.63 -5.80 0.11
C HIS A 279 -11.83 -5.21 1.51
N ILE A 280 -11.38 -5.94 2.53
CA ILE A 280 -11.30 -5.46 3.91
C ILE A 280 -9.85 -5.59 4.36
N VAL A 281 -9.20 -4.46 4.66
CA VAL A 281 -7.85 -4.41 5.22
C VAL A 281 -7.95 -3.78 6.60
N ARG A 282 -7.85 -4.60 7.66
CA ARG A 282 -8.11 -4.11 9.03
C ARG A 282 -7.19 -4.61 10.12
N ASN A 283 -6.98 -3.78 11.14
CA ASN A 283 -6.23 -4.14 12.35
C ASN A 283 -4.80 -4.65 12.06
N ASN A 284 -4.20 -4.24 10.94
CA ASN A 284 -2.82 -4.62 10.63
C ASN A 284 -1.84 -3.60 11.23
N THR A 285 -0.64 -4.05 11.56
CA THR A 285 0.51 -3.18 11.85
C THR A 285 1.48 -3.25 10.68
N ILE A 286 1.80 -2.12 10.05
CA ILE A 286 2.58 -2.06 8.81
C ILE A 286 3.72 -1.06 8.99
N TYR A 287 4.97 -1.51 8.83
CA TYR A 287 6.11 -0.62 9.03
C TYR A 287 7.38 -0.99 8.27
N ASN A 288 8.37 -0.10 8.22
CA ASN A 288 9.65 -0.32 7.52
C ASN A 288 9.46 -0.76 6.05
N CYS A 289 8.56 -0.11 5.33
CA CYS A 289 8.35 -0.37 3.89
C CYS A 289 8.93 0.81 3.09
N GLY A 290 9.72 0.52 2.04
CA GLY A 290 10.51 1.54 1.35
C GLY A 290 9.71 2.52 0.48
N VAL A 291 8.47 2.24 0.12
CA VAL A 291 7.62 3.09 -0.73
C VAL A 291 6.28 3.37 -0.04
N ALA A 292 5.48 2.32 0.20
CA ALA A 292 4.15 2.48 0.75
C ALA A 292 3.77 1.41 1.79
N GLY A 293 2.94 1.79 2.76
CA GLY A 293 2.32 0.83 3.68
C GLY A 293 1.23 0.03 2.98
N ILE A 294 0.24 0.73 2.43
CA ILE A 294 -0.84 0.18 1.61
C ILE A 294 -0.91 0.96 0.30
N CYS A 295 -0.90 0.30 -0.84
CA CYS A 295 -1.20 0.95 -2.12
C CYS A 295 -2.16 0.18 -3.02
N GLY A 296 -2.73 0.84 -4.01
CA GLY A 296 -3.54 0.19 -5.03
C GLY A 296 -4.07 1.15 -6.07
N SER A 297 -3.90 0.81 -7.34
CA SER A 297 -4.49 1.46 -8.49
C SER A 297 -5.64 0.58 -8.98
N LEU A 298 -6.85 1.15 -9.01
CA LEU A 298 -8.09 0.58 -9.56
C LEU A 298 -8.65 -0.62 -8.79
N GLY A 299 -7.82 -1.52 -8.27
CA GLY A 299 -8.25 -2.74 -7.58
C GLY A 299 -8.90 -2.51 -6.21
N ALA A 300 -8.86 -1.30 -5.67
CA ALA A 300 -9.35 -0.99 -4.33
C ALA A 300 -10.82 -0.51 -4.28
N ILE A 301 -11.52 -0.36 -5.41
CA ILE A 301 -12.92 0.15 -5.42
C ILE A 301 -13.81 -0.58 -4.40
N ASN A 302 -14.73 0.14 -3.74
CA ASN A 302 -15.64 -0.39 -2.71
C ASN A 302 -14.96 -1.05 -1.49
N SER A 303 -13.65 -0.92 -1.32
CA SER A 303 -12.92 -1.55 -0.21
C SER A 303 -13.01 -0.75 1.09
N GLN A 304 -12.61 -1.39 2.19
CA GLN A 304 -12.55 -0.82 3.52
C GLN A 304 -11.13 -0.96 4.09
N ILE A 305 -10.51 0.15 4.46
CA ILE A 305 -9.19 0.23 5.09
C ILE A 305 -9.39 0.76 6.51
N LEU A 306 -9.39 -0.13 7.50
CA LEU A 306 -9.94 0.13 8.83
C LEU A 306 -8.92 -0.12 9.96
N HIS A 307 -8.72 0.83 10.85
CA HIS A 307 -8.02 0.59 12.12
C HIS A 307 -6.59 0.00 11.98
N ASN A 308 -5.90 0.31 10.88
CA ASN A 308 -4.51 -0.10 10.70
C ASN A 308 -3.58 0.90 11.40
N THR A 309 -2.46 0.38 11.92
CA THR A 309 -1.34 1.19 12.42
C THR A 309 -0.22 1.12 11.39
N ILE A 310 0.11 2.25 10.79
CA ILE A 310 1.07 2.35 9.68
C ILE A 310 2.15 3.35 10.09
N HIS A 311 3.41 2.93 10.14
CA HIS A 311 4.49 3.83 10.52
C HIS A 311 5.82 3.50 9.86
N ASP A 312 6.76 4.45 9.90
CA ASP A 312 8.12 4.27 9.36
C ASP A 312 8.10 3.86 7.88
N ILE A 313 7.40 4.64 7.06
CA ILE A 313 7.26 4.39 5.63
C ILE A 313 8.23 5.29 4.85
N TYR A 314 9.03 4.67 3.98
CA TYR A 314 10.05 5.27 3.13
C TYR A 314 11.16 6.02 3.89
N THR A 315 11.38 5.73 5.18
CA THR A 315 12.23 6.52 6.11
C THR A 315 13.69 6.70 5.67
N ARG A 316 14.18 5.89 4.73
CA ARG A 316 15.54 5.96 4.21
C ARG A 316 15.78 7.13 3.24
N ARG A 317 14.73 7.65 2.60
CA ARG A 317 14.79 8.78 1.64
C ARG A 317 15.90 8.63 0.57
N ASN A 318 16.13 7.40 0.11
CA ASN A 318 17.28 7.01 -0.72
C ASN A 318 16.99 6.96 -2.24
N PHE A 319 15.78 7.34 -2.65
CA PHE A 319 15.34 7.59 -4.03
C PHE A 319 14.21 8.61 -3.99
N TYR A 320 13.79 9.17 -5.12
CA TYR A 320 12.58 9.99 -5.21
C TYR A 320 11.52 9.24 -6.03
N GLY A 321 10.26 9.64 -5.94
CA GLY A 321 9.23 9.05 -6.79
C GLY A 321 7.81 9.36 -6.35
N ALA A 322 6.90 9.46 -7.30
CA ALA A 322 5.54 9.90 -7.03
C ALA A 322 4.63 8.77 -6.50
N GLU A 323 5.09 7.87 -5.62
CA GLU A 323 4.27 6.75 -5.09
C GLU A 323 4.42 6.52 -3.56
N MET A 324 5.10 7.44 -2.86
CA MET A 324 5.58 7.20 -1.49
C MET A 324 4.59 7.72 -0.43
N ALA A 325 3.80 6.84 0.19
CA ALA A 325 2.84 7.22 1.23
C ALA A 325 2.53 6.08 2.21
N GLY A 326 2.07 6.41 3.42
CA GLY A 326 1.50 5.42 4.32
C GLY A 326 0.34 4.66 3.65
N ILE A 327 -0.58 5.39 3.03
CA ILE A 327 -1.65 4.84 2.19
C ILE A 327 -1.69 5.63 0.87
N LYS A 328 -1.58 4.95 -0.29
CA LYS A 328 -1.78 5.57 -1.62
C LYS A 328 -2.79 4.80 -2.47
N ILE A 329 -3.93 5.40 -2.81
CA ILE A 329 -4.96 4.75 -3.64
C ILE A 329 -5.29 5.60 -4.85
N HIS A 330 -5.30 4.95 -6.03
CA HIS A 330 -5.85 5.51 -7.26
C HIS A 330 -7.15 4.79 -7.60
N GLY A 331 -8.20 5.53 -7.96
CA GLY A 331 -9.50 4.89 -8.17
C GLY A 331 -10.19 4.52 -6.86
N ALA A 332 -10.11 5.40 -5.85
CA ALA A 332 -10.73 5.19 -4.54
C ALA A 332 -12.28 5.33 -4.56
N ILE A 333 -12.94 4.75 -5.55
CA ILE A 333 -14.39 4.85 -5.75
C ILE A 333 -15.11 4.07 -4.64
N ASP A 334 -15.97 4.76 -3.88
CA ASP A 334 -16.72 4.22 -2.73
C ASP A 334 -15.83 3.52 -1.66
N VAL A 335 -14.56 3.91 -1.54
CA VAL A 335 -13.65 3.35 -0.52
C VAL A 335 -13.90 3.99 0.84
N ILE A 336 -13.89 3.18 1.89
CA ILE A 336 -13.96 3.65 3.28
C ILE A 336 -12.57 3.55 3.93
N ILE A 337 -12.02 4.68 4.37
CA ILE A 337 -10.74 4.76 5.08
C ILE A 337 -11.01 5.29 6.47
N LYS A 338 -11.01 4.40 7.47
CA LYS A 338 -11.51 4.76 8.81
C LYS A 338 -10.60 4.32 9.95
N GLY A 339 -10.37 5.22 10.89
CA GLY A 339 -9.73 4.88 12.17
C GLY A 339 -8.28 4.45 12.08
N ASN A 340 -7.59 4.72 10.96
CA ASN A 340 -6.19 4.38 10.78
C ASN A 340 -5.29 5.39 11.49
N LYS A 341 -4.12 4.91 11.94
CA LYS A 341 -3.05 5.75 12.48
C LYS A 341 -1.87 5.68 11.52
N VAL A 342 -1.47 6.81 10.95
CA VAL A 342 -0.38 6.89 9.99
C VAL A 342 0.66 7.90 10.46
N SER A 343 1.89 7.44 10.72
CA SER A 343 2.94 8.31 11.25
C SER A 343 4.32 8.05 10.69
N ASN A 344 5.20 9.05 10.68
CA ASN A 344 6.57 8.91 10.18
C ASN A 344 6.62 8.33 8.74
N ALA A 345 5.73 8.83 7.88
CA ALA A 345 5.75 8.55 6.44
C ALA A 345 6.19 9.81 5.67
N PHE A 346 6.31 9.70 4.34
CA PHE A 346 6.48 10.90 3.52
C PHE A 346 5.14 11.61 3.31
N ILE A 347 4.13 10.88 2.81
CA ILE A 347 2.73 11.32 2.82
C ILE A 347 1.93 10.38 3.73
N GLY A 348 1.00 10.91 4.53
CA GLY A 348 0.11 10.11 5.36
C GLY A 348 -0.89 9.32 4.50
N LEU A 349 -1.82 10.03 3.87
CA LEU A 349 -2.81 9.52 2.93
C LEU A 349 -2.74 10.28 1.61
N TRP A 350 -2.55 9.56 0.52
CA TRP A 350 -2.58 10.07 -0.84
C TRP A 350 -3.73 9.43 -1.62
N LEU A 351 -4.72 10.23 -1.98
CA LEU A 351 -5.79 9.82 -2.89
C LEU A 351 -5.50 10.44 -4.25
N ASP A 352 -4.98 9.63 -5.15
CA ASP A 352 -4.39 10.09 -6.40
C ASP A 352 -5.28 9.65 -7.57
N TRP A 353 -6.08 10.59 -8.09
CA TRP A 353 -7.14 10.39 -9.08
C TRP A 353 -8.36 9.62 -8.57
N MET A 354 -9.53 10.02 -9.09
CA MET A 354 -10.77 9.22 -9.06
C MET A 354 -11.33 8.90 -7.66
N ALA A 355 -10.96 9.66 -6.62
CA ALA A 355 -11.64 9.61 -5.33
C ALA A 355 -13.06 10.19 -5.48
N GLN A 356 -14.04 9.28 -5.55
CA GLN A 356 -15.46 9.58 -5.76
C GLN A 356 -16.31 8.64 -4.90
N GLY A 357 -17.18 9.19 -4.06
CA GLY A 357 -17.90 8.45 -3.02
C GLY A 357 -17.01 8.03 -1.84
N THR A 358 -15.72 8.36 -1.84
CA THR A 358 -14.76 8.00 -0.80
C THR A 358 -15.15 8.63 0.55
N VAL A 359 -15.08 7.84 1.62
CA VAL A 359 -15.31 8.30 2.99
C VAL A 359 -14.06 8.09 3.83
N ILE A 360 -13.49 9.18 4.31
CA ILE A 360 -12.28 9.22 5.13
C ILE A 360 -12.67 9.74 6.51
N SER A 361 -12.62 8.89 7.54
CA SER A 361 -13.14 9.25 8.86
C SER A 361 -12.34 8.76 10.07
N GLY A 362 -12.13 9.64 11.05
CA GLY A 362 -11.54 9.24 12.33
C GLY A 362 -10.07 8.79 12.24
N ASN A 363 -9.34 9.18 11.21
CA ASN A 363 -7.92 8.81 11.05
C ASN A 363 -7.03 9.83 11.76
N THR A 364 -5.86 9.39 12.21
CA THR A 364 -4.83 10.24 12.81
C THR A 364 -3.55 10.20 11.98
N PHE A 365 -3.01 11.37 11.68
CA PHE A 365 -1.80 11.55 10.89
C PHE A 365 -0.80 12.43 11.64
N SER A 366 0.47 12.01 11.71
CA SER A 366 1.50 12.76 12.44
C SER A 366 2.92 12.45 12.01
N GLY A 367 3.79 13.46 11.97
CA GLY A 367 5.20 13.29 11.61
C GLY A 367 5.39 12.86 10.15
N ASN A 368 4.48 13.25 9.27
CA ASN A 368 4.59 13.04 7.83
C ASN A 368 5.29 14.23 7.17
N ASP A 369 6.28 13.97 6.34
CA ASP A 369 7.19 15.00 5.84
C ASP A 369 6.54 15.98 4.84
N TYR A 370 5.77 15.43 3.89
CA TYR A 370 5.25 16.17 2.72
C TYR A 370 3.81 16.63 2.92
N ALA A 371 2.93 15.76 3.44
CA ALA A 371 1.54 16.06 3.79
C ALA A 371 0.92 14.95 4.64
N ASP A 372 -0.03 15.30 5.52
CA ASP A 372 -0.91 14.30 6.16
C ASP A 372 -1.97 13.77 5.19
N PHE A 373 -2.69 14.67 4.51
CA PHE A 373 -3.67 14.30 3.49
C PHE A 373 -3.39 15.03 2.18
N PHE A 374 -3.24 14.27 1.09
CA PHE A 374 -3.02 14.77 -0.26
C PHE A 374 -4.06 14.16 -1.22
N PRO A 375 -5.21 14.83 -1.45
CA PRO A 375 -6.04 14.51 -2.60
C PRO A 375 -5.46 15.18 -3.85
N GLU A 376 -5.08 14.37 -4.83
CA GLU A 376 -4.52 14.81 -6.09
C GLU A 376 -5.47 14.49 -7.25
N VAL A 377 -5.83 15.52 -8.02
CA VAL A 377 -6.67 15.45 -9.24
C VAL A 377 -7.95 14.62 -9.08
N ASN A 378 -8.64 14.82 -7.97
CA ASN A 378 -9.96 14.24 -7.72
C ASN A 378 -11.07 15.27 -7.97
N HIS A 379 -12.22 14.80 -8.44
CA HIS A 379 -13.42 15.62 -8.67
C HIS A 379 -14.51 15.43 -7.61
N GLY A 380 -14.34 14.45 -6.72
CA GLY A 380 -15.31 14.11 -5.71
C GLY A 380 -16.64 13.54 -6.26
N PRO A 381 -17.70 13.52 -5.44
CA PRO A 381 -17.68 13.95 -4.04
C PRO A 381 -16.84 13.01 -3.16
N TYR A 382 -16.06 13.54 -2.22
CA TYR A 382 -15.47 12.73 -1.14
C TYR A 382 -15.73 13.40 0.21
N LEU A 383 -15.92 12.59 1.25
CA LEU A 383 -16.18 13.04 2.62
C LEU A 383 -14.94 12.82 3.49
N PHE A 384 -14.43 13.89 4.10
CA PHE A 384 -13.30 13.86 5.02
C PHE A 384 -13.76 14.40 6.37
N LYS A 385 -13.96 13.52 7.37
CA LYS A 385 -14.55 13.91 8.66
C LYS A 385 -13.89 13.35 9.90
N ASP A 386 -13.90 14.09 10.99
CA ASP A 386 -13.42 13.62 12.30
C ASP A 386 -11.93 13.20 12.29
N ASN A 387 -11.12 13.68 11.34
CA ASN A 387 -9.70 13.34 11.25
C ASN A 387 -8.82 14.34 12.00
N VAL A 388 -7.68 13.84 12.47
CA VAL A 388 -6.66 14.62 13.20
C VAL A 388 -5.36 14.60 12.40
N MET A 389 -4.91 15.78 11.95
CA MET A 389 -3.70 15.97 11.13
C MET A 389 -2.72 16.86 11.90
N LEU A 390 -1.57 16.32 12.29
CA LEU A 390 -0.62 16.97 13.20
C LEU A 390 0.76 17.24 12.59
N SER A 391 0.94 16.96 11.30
CA SER A 391 2.20 17.21 10.60
C SER A 391 2.30 18.67 10.12
N PRO A 392 3.51 19.13 9.75
CA PRO A 392 3.73 20.50 9.27
C PRO A 392 2.80 20.95 8.14
N VAL A 393 2.47 20.03 7.23
CA VAL A 393 1.47 20.21 6.17
C VAL A 393 0.33 19.23 6.46
N ALA A 394 -0.81 19.76 6.90
CA ALA A 394 -1.97 18.94 7.23
C ALA A 394 -2.73 18.52 5.96
N PHE A 395 -2.82 19.41 4.98
CA PHE A 395 -3.67 19.18 3.81
C PHE A 395 -3.14 19.88 2.56
N ARG A 396 -2.88 19.09 1.52
CA ARG A 396 -2.38 19.55 0.23
C ARG A 396 -3.44 19.33 -0.84
N ASP A 397 -4.13 20.38 -1.23
CA ASP A 397 -5.33 20.29 -2.08
C ASP A 397 -5.02 20.53 -3.56
N TRP A 398 -4.86 19.45 -4.30
CA TRP A 398 -4.76 19.49 -5.76
C TRP A 398 -6.05 18.92 -6.40
N SER A 399 -7.17 19.05 -5.70
CA SER A 399 -8.44 18.43 -6.05
C SER A 399 -9.61 19.41 -5.88
N GLU A 400 -10.82 18.89 -6.08
CA GLU A 400 -12.09 19.57 -5.84
C GLU A 400 -13.17 18.57 -5.39
N GLY A 401 -14.34 19.05 -5.01
CA GLY A 401 -15.48 18.21 -4.62
C GLY A 401 -15.37 17.58 -3.23
N GLY A 402 -14.46 18.08 -2.40
CA GLY A 402 -14.28 17.63 -1.02
C GLY A 402 -15.29 18.25 -0.05
N THR A 403 -15.87 17.42 0.81
CA THR A 403 -16.59 17.87 2.02
C THR A 403 -15.74 17.56 3.24
N LEU A 404 -15.13 18.59 3.81
CA LEU A 404 -14.25 18.50 4.97
C LEU A 404 -15.00 19.02 6.20
N THR A 405 -15.39 18.12 7.10
CA THR A 405 -16.19 18.47 8.27
C THR A 405 -15.63 17.96 9.59
N HIS A 406 -15.61 18.81 10.61
CA HIS A 406 -15.21 18.43 11.96
C HIS A 406 -13.81 17.78 12.04
N ASN A 407 -12.83 18.33 11.33
CA ASN A 407 -11.44 17.89 11.39
C ASN A 407 -10.56 18.86 12.18
N LEU A 408 -9.42 18.37 12.67
CA LEU A 408 -8.35 19.18 13.24
C LEU A 408 -7.16 19.23 12.29
N PHE A 409 -6.89 20.42 11.74
CA PHE A 409 -5.72 20.74 10.93
C PHE A 409 -4.67 21.44 11.79
N GLY A 410 -3.74 20.65 12.32
CA GLY A 410 -2.59 21.10 13.14
C GLY A 410 -1.39 21.59 12.32
N GLY A 411 -1.54 21.73 11.00
CA GLY A 411 -0.49 22.15 10.07
C GLY A 411 -1.00 23.08 8.98
N LYS A 412 -0.10 23.50 8.09
CA LYS A 412 -0.45 24.33 6.92
C LYS A 412 -1.36 23.59 5.97
N LEU A 413 -2.17 24.36 5.27
CA LEU A 413 -2.86 23.94 4.07
C LEU A 413 -2.10 24.48 2.85
N SER A 414 -2.12 23.74 1.75
CA SER A 414 -1.69 24.24 0.44
C SER A 414 -2.70 23.90 -0.66
N ARG A 415 -2.63 24.62 -1.78
CA ARG A 415 -3.49 24.36 -2.95
C ARG A 415 -2.76 24.64 -4.25
N ALA A 416 -3.00 23.80 -5.26
CA ALA A 416 -2.59 24.05 -6.63
C ALA A 416 -3.63 23.55 -7.64
N PRO A 417 -4.15 24.41 -8.54
CA PRO A 417 -4.88 23.97 -9.73
C PRO A 417 -4.02 23.02 -10.58
N GLN A 418 -4.68 22.16 -11.38
CA GLN A 418 -4.02 21.12 -12.17
C GLN A 418 -4.48 21.13 -13.62
N ASP A 419 -3.52 21.14 -14.54
CA ASP A 419 -3.78 21.11 -15.98
C ASP A 419 -4.06 19.72 -16.54
N ARG A 420 -3.73 18.66 -15.79
CA ARG A 420 -4.03 17.27 -16.16
C ARG A 420 -5.54 17.07 -16.22
N GLN A 421 -6.02 16.39 -17.24
CA GLN A 421 -7.42 15.99 -17.35
C GLN A 421 -7.60 14.59 -16.78
N THR A 422 -8.46 14.44 -15.78
CA THR A 422 -8.68 13.18 -15.06
C THR A 422 -10.15 12.77 -15.10
N PRO A 423 -10.48 11.46 -15.00
CA PRO A 423 -11.84 11.00 -15.19
C PRO A 423 -12.73 11.16 -13.96
N TYR A 424 -14.03 11.31 -14.20
CA TYR A 424 -15.09 11.22 -13.20
C TYR A 424 -16.19 10.28 -13.68
N PHE A 425 -16.98 9.75 -12.75
CA PHE A 425 -17.81 8.57 -12.98
C PHE A 425 -19.29 8.82 -12.68
N LYS A 426 -20.14 7.89 -13.14
CA LYS A 426 -21.49 7.77 -12.58
C LYS A 426 -21.41 7.46 -11.08
N PRO A 427 -22.31 8.00 -10.24
CA PRO A 427 -22.35 7.65 -8.83
C PRO A 427 -22.34 6.14 -8.60
N HIS A 428 -21.51 5.70 -7.66
CA HIS A 428 -21.36 4.29 -7.28
C HIS A 428 -21.02 3.33 -8.43
N SER A 429 -20.19 3.80 -9.37
CA SER A 429 -19.86 3.06 -10.58
C SER A 429 -18.46 3.39 -11.08
N THR A 430 -17.86 2.46 -11.82
CA THR A 430 -16.64 2.66 -12.62
C THR A 430 -16.95 3.15 -14.03
N LYS A 431 -18.22 3.43 -14.35
CA LYS A 431 -18.62 3.98 -15.65
C LYS A 431 -18.23 5.45 -15.76
N ILE A 432 -17.24 5.72 -16.61
CA ILE A 432 -16.72 7.06 -16.90
C ILE A 432 -17.81 7.92 -17.55
N ILE A 433 -17.96 9.16 -17.08
CA ILE A 433 -18.82 10.18 -17.71
C ILE A 433 -17.98 11.10 -18.60
N GLY A 434 -16.78 11.46 -18.16
CA GLY A 434 -15.87 12.32 -18.90
C GLY A 434 -14.56 12.54 -18.17
N VAL A 435 -13.74 13.45 -18.69
CA VAL A 435 -12.50 13.93 -18.08
C VAL A 435 -12.54 15.44 -17.93
N LYS A 436 -11.86 16.00 -16.93
CA LYS A 436 -11.68 17.46 -16.80
C LYS A 436 -10.47 17.82 -15.94
N LYS A 437 -10.07 19.09 -16.01
CA LYS A 437 -9.01 19.70 -15.20
C LYS A 437 -9.48 20.06 -13.79
N ILE A 438 -8.54 20.38 -12.90
CA ILE A 438 -8.84 20.97 -11.58
C ILE A 438 -8.58 22.47 -11.62
N LEU A 439 -9.63 23.27 -11.48
CA LEU A 439 -9.52 24.73 -11.49
C LEU A 439 -9.15 25.32 -10.11
N GLY A 440 -9.35 24.54 -9.04
CA GLY A 440 -9.13 24.94 -7.65
C GLY A 440 -10.38 25.53 -7.00
N GLY A 441 -10.80 24.94 -5.86
CA GLY A 441 -12.03 25.29 -5.14
C GLY A 441 -13.07 24.17 -5.17
N ASN A 442 -14.36 24.51 -5.17
CA ASN A 442 -15.50 23.57 -5.13
C ASN A 442 -15.40 22.59 -3.93
N ASN A 443 -14.98 23.12 -2.79
CA ASN A 443 -14.86 22.39 -1.53
C ASN A 443 -15.76 23.00 -0.46
N THR A 444 -16.21 22.17 0.48
CA THR A 444 -17.02 22.58 1.62
C THR A 444 -16.27 22.31 2.92
N PHE A 445 -16.02 23.36 3.70
CA PHE A 445 -15.37 23.30 5.01
C PHE A 445 -16.37 23.68 6.10
N THR A 446 -16.69 22.74 6.99
CA THR A 446 -17.63 22.98 8.10
C THR A 446 -17.13 22.49 9.45
N ASN A 447 -17.29 23.27 10.52
CA ASN A 447 -16.97 22.83 11.89
C ASN A 447 -15.50 22.37 12.10
N ASN A 448 -14.56 22.79 11.25
CA ASN A 448 -13.16 22.37 11.37
C ASN A 448 -12.39 23.30 12.31
N TYR A 449 -11.30 22.78 12.89
CA TYR A 449 -10.33 23.53 13.68
C TYR A 449 -9.04 23.66 12.90
N PHE A 450 -8.56 24.88 12.70
CA PHE A 450 -7.32 25.19 12.01
C PHE A 450 -6.34 25.86 12.97
N LEU A 451 -5.10 25.40 12.97
CA LEU A 451 -4.02 26.09 13.68
C LEU A 451 -3.84 27.52 13.10
N SER A 452 -3.63 28.52 13.95
CA SER A 452 -3.43 29.93 13.58
C SER A 452 -2.09 30.20 12.91
N ASP A 453 -1.05 29.51 13.38
CA ASP A 453 0.35 29.77 13.08
C ASP A 453 1.21 28.58 13.49
N GLY A 454 2.41 28.52 12.96
CA GLY A 454 3.38 27.49 13.31
C GLY A 454 4.75 27.81 12.72
N PRO A 455 5.77 27.02 13.09
CA PRO A 455 7.12 27.27 12.62
C PRO A 455 7.19 27.20 11.09
N GLU A 456 8.02 28.04 10.50
CA GLU A 456 8.42 27.84 9.12
C GLU A 456 9.30 26.58 9.05
N LEU A 457 8.84 25.60 8.29
CA LEU A 457 9.52 24.34 8.09
C LEU A 457 9.82 24.17 6.60
N LYS A 458 11.04 23.71 6.30
CA LYS A 458 11.43 23.33 4.95
C LYS A 458 10.71 22.02 4.61
N ILE A 459 9.62 22.13 3.87
CA ILE A 459 8.90 20.97 3.33
C ILE A 459 9.79 20.35 2.24
N PRO A 460 10.09 19.04 2.29
CA PRO A 460 10.85 18.40 1.24
C PRO A 460 10.08 18.41 -0.08
N LEU A 461 10.82 18.30 -1.18
CA LEU A 461 10.25 18.18 -2.52
C LEU A 461 10.07 16.70 -2.86
N MET A 462 9.03 16.39 -3.64
CA MET A 462 8.83 15.04 -4.20
C MET A 462 9.95 14.71 -5.19
N HIS A 463 10.35 15.68 -5.99
CA HIS A 463 11.51 15.64 -6.88
C HIS A 463 12.35 16.93 -6.74
N PRO A 464 13.70 16.88 -6.84
CA PRO A 464 14.56 18.06 -6.74
C PRO A 464 14.26 19.24 -7.69
N TRP A 465 13.49 19.01 -8.76
CA TRP A 465 13.10 20.05 -9.73
C TRP A 465 11.69 20.60 -9.48
N ASP A 466 10.96 20.04 -8.51
CA ASP A 466 9.63 20.51 -8.18
C ASP A 466 9.68 21.88 -7.51
N LYS A 467 8.61 22.64 -7.73
CA LYS A 467 8.40 23.90 -7.02
C LYS A 467 7.41 23.65 -5.88
N PRO A 468 7.60 24.28 -4.70
CA PRO A 468 6.58 24.29 -3.67
C PRO A 468 5.27 24.89 -4.20
N ASP A 469 4.15 24.46 -3.63
CA ASP A 469 2.86 25.09 -3.91
C ASP A 469 2.95 26.57 -3.53
N SER A 470 2.55 27.45 -4.45
CA SER A 470 2.63 28.90 -4.24
C SER A 470 1.58 29.42 -3.26
N LEU A 471 0.46 28.70 -3.11
CA LEU A 471 -0.63 29.05 -2.20
C LEU A 471 -0.58 28.17 -0.96
N GLN A 472 -0.21 28.77 0.17
CA GLN A 472 -0.15 28.11 1.47
C GLN A 472 -0.68 29.04 2.55
N SER A 473 -1.43 28.51 3.51
CA SER A 473 -1.84 29.26 4.70
C SER A 473 -2.15 28.37 5.87
N TYR A 474 -2.08 28.95 7.06
CA TYR A 474 -2.82 28.46 8.22
C TYR A 474 -4.28 28.92 8.08
N GLY A 475 -5.22 27.97 8.04
CA GLY A 475 -6.63 28.25 7.73
C GLY A 475 -6.92 28.41 6.23
N LEU A 476 -8.04 29.06 5.90
CA LEU A 476 -8.68 28.99 4.58
C LEU A 476 -8.47 30.21 3.66
N SER A 477 -7.61 31.17 4.03
CA SER A 477 -7.38 32.38 3.22
C SER A 477 -6.81 32.07 1.82
N LEU A 478 -6.05 30.96 1.68
CA LEU A 478 -5.57 30.47 0.38
C LEU A 478 -6.70 30.21 -0.64
N TYR A 479 -7.94 30.06 -0.18
CA TYR A 479 -9.11 29.84 -1.03
C TYR A 479 -9.82 31.13 -1.47
N ASP A 480 -9.40 32.31 -1.02
CA ASP A 480 -10.02 33.58 -1.43
C ASP A 480 -9.82 33.87 -2.93
N SER A 481 -8.75 33.32 -3.51
CA SER A 481 -8.44 33.36 -4.94
C SER A 481 -8.89 32.11 -5.71
N ALA A 482 -9.82 31.30 -5.16
CA ALA A 482 -10.31 30.11 -5.85
C ALA A 482 -11.08 30.45 -7.13
N ALA A 483 -10.82 29.69 -8.20
CA ALA A 483 -11.61 29.80 -9.43
C ALA A 483 -13.03 29.24 -9.24
N GLN A 484 -13.21 28.28 -8.33
CA GLN A 484 -14.50 27.68 -8.00
C GLN A 484 -14.93 28.04 -6.57
N PRO A 485 -16.24 28.18 -6.29
CA PRO A 485 -16.73 28.57 -4.97
C PRO A 485 -16.28 27.62 -3.85
N VAL A 486 -16.03 28.18 -2.66
CA VAL A 486 -15.71 27.41 -1.45
C VAL A 486 -16.70 27.77 -0.36
N ILE A 487 -17.38 26.77 0.19
CA ILE A 487 -18.34 26.95 1.28
C ILE A 487 -17.58 26.87 2.61
N ARG A 488 -17.75 27.88 3.47
CA ARG A 488 -17.11 27.95 4.79
C ARG A 488 -18.20 28.19 5.84
N ARG A 489 -18.37 27.29 6.82
CA ARG A 489 -19.36 27.46 7.92
C ARG A 489 -18.76 27.01 9.25
N ASN A 490 -18.89 27.84 10.29
CA ASN A 490 -18.52 27.48 11.66
C ASN A 490 -17.10 26.88 11.79
N ASN A 491 -16.13 27.36 11.01
CA ASN A 491 -14.74 26.92 11.18
C ASN A 491 -14.07 27.77 12.26
N HIS A 492 -13.17 27.17 13.02
CA HIS A 492 -12.52 27.77 14.17
C HIS A 492 -11.01 27.87 13.93
N ILE A 493 -10.42 29.00 14.31
CA ILE A 493 -8.97 29.15 14.40
C ILE A 493 -8.57 28.87 15.85
N ILE A 494 -7.53 28.06 16.04
CA ILE A 494 -7.01 27.66 17.35
C ILE A 494 -5.51 27.89 17.45
N THR A 495 -4.98 27.99 18.67
CA THR A 495 -3.53 28.05 18.90
C THR A 495 -2.96 26.67 19.22
N LYS A 496 -1.64 26.51 19.11
CA LYS A 496 -0.94 25.26 19.45
C LYS A 496 -1.25 24.76 20.87
N LYS A 497 -1.44 25.68 21.83
CA LYS A 497 -1.79 25.34 23.23
C LYS A 497 -3.15 24.67 23.37
N ASN A 498 -4.06 24.89 22.42
CA ASN A 498 -5.41 24.33 22.44
C ASN A 498 -5.50 22.92 21.84
N ILE A 499 -4.51 22.46 21.07
CA ILE A 499 -4.57 21.19 20.31
C ILE A 499 -4.96 20.01 21.20
N ALA A 500 -4.23 19.77 22.28
CA ALA A 500 -4.49 18.62 23.16
C ALA A 500 -5.89 18.68 23.82
N HIS A 501 -6.34 19.89 24.17
CA HIS A 501 -7.66 20.11 24.73
C HIS A 501 -8.77 19.82 23.71
N ILE A 502 -8.62 20.33 22.48
CA ILE A 502 -9.56 20.10 21.38
C ILE A 502 -9.65 18.60 21.04
N ILE A 503 -8.51 17.91 20.94
CA ILE A 503 -8.49 16.46 20.72
C ILE A 503 -9.29 15.75 21.82
N LYS A 504 -9.00 16.05 23.09
CA LYS A 504 -9.68 15.41 24.23
C LYS A 504 -11.19 15.66 24.25
N GLN A 505 -11.65 16.85 23.87
CA GLN A 505 -13.08 17.20 23.92
C GLN A 505 -13.88 16.74 22.71
N HIS A 506 -13.28 16.79 21.51
CA HIS A 506 -14.01 16.64 20.25
C HIS A 506 -13.64 15.38 19.46
N PHE A 507 -12.51 14.75 19.76
CA PHE A 507 -11.98 13.60 19.01
C PHE A 507 -11.74 12.41 19.97
N LEU A 508 -12.84 11.74 20.34
CA LEU A 508 -12.86 10.68 21.37
C LEU A 508 -12.22 9.34 20.93
N PHE A 509 -11.77 9.23 19.68
CA PHE A 509 -11.20 8.00 19.11
C PHE A 509 -9.65 7.97 19.13
N THR A 510 -9.02 9.01 19.64
CA THR A 510 -7.56 9.15 19.77
C THR A 510 -7.12 8.76 21.18
N PRO A 511 -6.55 7.56 21.42
CA PRO A 511 -5.91 7.22 22.69
C PRO A 511 -4.55 7.89 22.85
#